data_AF-A0A6B0UM02-F1
#
_entry.id   AF-A0A6B0UM02-F1
#
_cell.length_a   1.000
_cell.length_b   1.000
_cell.length_c   1.000
_cell.angle_alpha   90.00
_cell.angle_beta   90.00
_cell.angle_gamma   90.00
#
_symmetry.space_group_name_H-M   'P 1'
#
loop_
_entity.id
_entity.type
_entity.pdbx_description
1 polymer ?
#
loop_
_entity_poly.entity_id
_entity_poly.type
_entity_poly.pdbx_seq_one_letter_code
_entity_poly.pdbx_strand_id
1 'polypeptide(L)'
;MISFDIIALFASVSVHVAVATTRNARERDNGLKNRTTLRVDELYRLLEFCLSSTYFSFKGEFFKPTSGAVMMVSVSVTTANLCIGPIEKTALQSFAAGPKVFLRYEDDYFCILKEDM
;
A
#
# COMPACT_ATOMS: atom_id res chain seq x y z
N MET A 1 -3.60 24.86 8.02
CA MET A 1 -3.69 23.41 8.37
C MET A 1 -4.54 22.75 7.30
N ILE A 2 -4.16 21.56 6.83
CA ILE A 2 -4.85 20.84 5.75
C ILE A 2 -5.02 19.38 6.17
N SER A 3 -6.22 18.83 5.94
CA SER A 3 -6.57 17.42 6.14
C SER A 3 -7.14 16.89 4.84
N PHE A 4 -6.74 15.69 4.42
CA PHE A 4 -7.25 15.03 3.22
C PHE A 4 -7.12 13.51 3.32
N ASP A 5 -7.90 12.77 2.54
CA ASP A 5 -7.90 11.31 2.50
C ASP A 5 -7.68 10.78 1.07
N ILE A 6 -7.22 9.53 0.95
CA ILE A 6 -7.18 8.82 -0.33
C ILE A 6 -8.49 8.08 -0.56
N ILE A 7 -9.18 8.44 -1.64
CA ILE A 7 -10.41 7.77 -2.05
C ILE A 7 -10.14 6.29 -2.35
N ALA A 8 -10.79 5.43 -1.56
CA ALA A 8 -10.84 3.99 -1.75
C ALA A 8 -9.45 3.32 -1.91
N LEU A 9 -8.49 3.69 -1.07
CA LEU A 9 -7.09 3.25 -1.13
C LEU A 9 -6.92 1.76 -1.52
N PHE A 10 -7.58 0.85 -0.79
CA PHE A 10 -7.46 -0.60 -1.02
C PHE A 10 -8.03 -1.06 -2.37
N ALA A 11 -9.16 -0.50 -2.78
CA ALA A 11 -9.78 -0.83 -4.06
C ALA A 11 -9.00 -0.24 -5.25
N SER A 12 -8.28 0.86 -5.02
CA SER A 12 -7.48 1.57 -6.03
C SER A 12 -6.12 0.91 -6.30
N VAL A 13 -5.58 0.15 -5.34
CA VAL A 13 -4.30 -0.55 -5.49
C VAL A 13 -4.50 -1.89 -6.21
N SER A 14 -4.07 -1.97 -7.47
CA SER A 14 -4.07 -3.24 -8.21
C SER A 14 -3.08 -4.25 -7.60
N VAL A 15 -3.41 -5.55 -7.70
CA VAL A 15 -2.55 -6.63 -7.21
C VAL A 15 -1.15 -6.58 -7.83
N HIS A 16 -1.07 -6.32 -9.14
CA HIS A 16 0.21 -6.21 -9.85
C HIS A 16 1.09 -5.10 -9.27
N VAL A 17 0.53 -3.91 -9.02
CA VAL A 17 1.27 -2.78 -8.44
C VAL A 17 1.72 -3.10 -7.00
N ALA A 18 0.86 -3.74 -6.20
CA ALA A 18 1.21 -4.17 -4.84
C ALA A 18 2.39 -5.15 -4.82
N VAL A 19 2.37 -6.17 -5.67
CA VAL A 19 3.44 -7.16 -5.77
C VAL A 19 4.73 -6.51 -6.27
N ALA A 20 4.66 -5.69 -7.33
CA ALA A 20 5.83 -5.00 -7.88
C ALA A 20 6.46 -4.06 -6.86
N THR A 21 5.65 -3.27 -6.15
CA THR A 21 6.17 -2.32 -5.14
C THR A 21 6.79 -3.05 -3.95
N THR A 22 6.19 -4.16 -3.52
CA THR A 22 6.76 -5.00 -2.45
C THR A 22 8.07 -5.65 -2.88
N ARG A 23 8.20 -6.02 -4.16
CA ARG A 23 9.46 -6.53 -4.73
C ARG A 23 10.55 -5.46 -4.72
N ASN A 24 10.23 -4.24 -5.13
CA ASN A 24 11.18 -3.12 -5.15
C ASN A 24 11.58 -2.68 -3.73
N ALA A 25 10.65 -2.66 -2.78
CA ALA A 25 10.95 -2.31 -1.39
C ALA A 25 11.94 -3.28 -0.73
N ARG A 26 11.95 -4.54 -1.17
CA ARG A 26 12.83 -5.60 -0.65
C ARG A 26 14.29 -5.47 -1.11
N GLU A 27 14.63 -4.69 -2.13
CA GLU A 27 16.05 -4.44 -2.49
C GLU A 27 16.86 -3.90 -1.32
N ARG A 28 16.19 -3.37 -0.28
CA ARG A 28 16.79 -2.83 0.94
C ARG A 28 16.87 -3.82 2.10
N ASP A 29 16.40 -5.06 1.92
CA ASP A 29 16.24 -6.06 2.98
C ASP A 29 17.12 -7.29 2.77
N ASN A 30 18.31 -7.23 3.37
CA ASN A 30 19.31 -8.30 3.33
C ASN A 30 19.02 -9.45 4.31
N GLY A 31 18.04 -9.28 5.22
CA GLY A 31 17.77 -10.19 6.34
C GLY A 31 16.66 -11.20 6.09
N LEU A 32 16.06 -11.23 4.90
CA LEU A 32 14.90 -12.09 4.63
C LEU A 32 15.16 -13.59 4.89
N LYS A 33 16.36 -14.08 4.55
CA LYS A 33 16.77 -15.48 4.77
C LYS A 33 16.74 -15.89 6.26
N ASN A 34 16.83 -14.93 7.17
CA ASN A 34 16.79 -15.19 8.62
C ASN A 34 15.36 -15.31 9.14
N ARG A 35 14.35 -14.88 8.38
CA ARG A 35 12.94 -14.84 8.80
C ARG A 35 12.07 -15.89 8.10
N THR A 36 12.50 -16.39 6.96
CA THR A 36 11.75 -17.40 6.20
C THR A 36 12.68 -18.28 5.37
N THR A 37 12.26 -19.52 5.17
CA THR A 37 12.91 -20.49 4.28
C THR A 37 12.44 -20.36 2.82
N LEU A 38 11.39 -19.56 2.57
CA LEU A 38 10.83 -19.35 1.24
C LEU A 38 11.82 -18.61 0.33
N ARG A 39 11.88 -19.03 -0.93
CA ARG A 39 12.56 -18.27 -1.97
C ARG A 39 11.82 -16.98 -2.23
N VAL A 40 12.56 -16.02 -2.74
CA VAL A 40 12.07 -14.70 -3.14
C VAL A 40 10.83 -14.80 -4.03
N ASP A 41 10.91 -15.61 -5.07
CA ASP A 41 9.82 -15.75 -6.03
C ASP A 41 8.63 -16.53 -5.47
N GLU A 42 8.87 -17.46 -4.54
CA GLU A 42 7.80 -18.18 -3.84
C GLU A 42 7.01 -17.24 -2.92
N LEU A 43 7.71 -16.34 -2.23
CA LEU A 43 7.08 -15.34 -1.37
C LEU A 43 6.18 -14.38 -2.17
N TYR A 44 6.64 -13.91 -3.34
CA TYR A 44 5.84 -13.00 -4.16
C TYR A 44 4.70 -13.70 -4.88
N ARG A 45 4.88 -14.96 -5.29
CA ARG A 45 3.76 -15.80 -5.78
C ARG A 45 2.72 -16.02 -4.69
N LEU A 46 3.14 -16.25 -3.45
CA LEU A 46 2.24 -16.35 -2.31
C LEU A 46 1.51 -15.04 -2.05
N LEU A 47 2.21 -13.91 -2.11
CA LEU A 47 1.61 -12.58 -1.96
C LEU A 47 0.55 -12.32 -3.04
N GLU A 48 0.89 -12.57 -4.31
CA GLU A 48 -0.02 -12.44 -5.44
C GLU A 48 -1.25 -13.34 -5.27
N PHE A 49 -1.04 -14.59 -4.83
CA PHE A 49 -2.12 -15.52 -4.54
C PHE A 49 -3.02 -14.99 -3.41
N CYS A 50 -2.46 -14.52 -2.29
CA CYS A 50 -3.23 -13.97 -1.18
C CYS A 50 -4.07 -12.75 -1.58
N LEU A 51 -3.52 -11.87 -2.43
CA LEU A 51 -4.22 -10.69 -2.92
C LEU A 51 -5.27 -11.04 -3.97
N SER A 52 -5.02 -12.05 -4.82
CA SER A 52 -5.91 -12.44 -5.93
C SER A 52 -7.01 -13.42 -5.55
N SER A 53 -6.84 -14.14 -4.45
CA SER A 53 -7.78 -15.16 -3.96
C SER A 53 -8.73 -14.61 -2.90
N THR A 54 -9.10 -13.34 -3.03
CA THR A 54 -10.08 -12.70 -2.16
C THR A 54 -11.47 -12.83 -2.74
N TYR A 55 -12.30 -13.60 -2.05
CA TYR A 55 -13.70 -13.82 -2.37
C TYR A 55 -14.55 -13.40 -1.18
N PHE A 56 -15.76 -12.90 -1.44
CA PHE A 56 -16.73 -12.60 -0.39
C PHE A 56 -18.05 -13.29 -0.72
N SER A 57 -18.82 -13.64 0.31
CA SER A 57 -20.17 -14.17 0.12
C SER A 57 -21.21 -13.11 0.40
N PHE A 58 -22.23 -13.03 -0.45
CA PHE A 58 -23.41 -12.21 -0.24
C PHE A 58 -24.66 -12.99 -0.64
N LYS A 59 -25.64 -13.09 0.26
CA LYS A 59 -26.88 -13.86 0.05
C LYS A 59 -26.67 -15.33 -0.39
N GLY A 60 -25.60 -15.96 0.10
CA GLY A 60 -25.29 -17.37 -0.21
C GLY A 60 -24.57 -17.57 -1.54
N GLU A 61 -24.30 -16.51 -2.30
CA GLU A 61 -23.48 -16.55 -3.51
C GLU A 61 -22.05 -16.06 -3.22
N PHE A 62 -21.08 -16.53 -4.00
CA PHE A 62 -19.68 -16.12 -3.89
C PHE A 62 -19.32 -15.16 -5.02
N PHE A 63 -18.66 -14.07 -4.64
CA PHE A 63 -18.25 -13.01 -5.55
C PHE A 63 -16.75 -12.77 -5.45
N LYS A 64 -16.17 -12.43 -6.60
CA LYS A 64 -14.81 -11.94 -6.69
C LYS A 64 -14.83 -10.46 -7.02
N PRO A 65 -14.12 -9.61 -6.27
CA PRO A 65 -14.01 -8.19 -6.58
C PRO A 65 -13.34 -7.97 -7.93
N THR A 66 -13.89 -7.04 -8.71
CA THR A 66 -13.42 -6.73 -10.06
C THR A 66 -12.15 -5.87 -10.07
N SER A 67 -11.84 -5.19 -8.97
CA SER A 67 -10.68 -4.30 -8.86
C SER A 67 -10.18 -4.21 -7.42
N GLY A 68 -8.85 -4.10 -7.29
CA GLY A 68 -8.18 -3.80 -6.03
C GLY A 68 -7.94 -4.98 -5.10
N ALA A 69 -7.24 -4.71 -4.00
CA ALA A 69 -7.16 -5.64 -2.89
C ALA A 69 -8.42 -5.48 -2.02
N VAL A 70 -9.00 -6.60 -1.60
CA VAL A 70 -10.09 -6.53 -0.62
C VAL A 70 -9.51 -6.07 0.70
N MET A 71 -10.12 -5.04 1.27
CA MET A 71 -9.80 -4.49 2.60
C MET A 71 -9.72 -5.55 3.72
N MET A 72 -10.31 -6.74 3.49
CA MET A 72 -10.47 -7.81 4.47
C MET A 72 -9.25 -8.75 4.62
N VAL A 73 -8.21 -8.67 3.78
CA VAL A 73 -6.99 -9.49 3.98
C VAL A 73 -5.90 -8.72 4.72
N SER A 74 -5.33 -9.27 5.78
CA SER A 74 -4.33 -8.60 6.65
C SER A 74 -3.12 -8.04 5.88
N VAL A 75 -2.78 -8.63 4.73
CA VAL A 75 -1.67 -8.20 3.88
C VAL A 75 -1.99 -6.96 3.03
N SER A 76 -3.27 -6.59 2.86
CA SER A 76 -3.69 -5.41 2.09
C SER A 76 -3.20 -4.12 2.74
N VAL A 77 -3.25 -4.00 4.07
CA VAL A 77 -2.76 -2.84 4.83
C VAL A 77 -1.27 -2.61 4.58
N THR A 78 -0.47 -3.66 4.73
CA THR A 78 0.98 -3.55 4.50
C THR A 78 1.31 -3.22 3.04
N THR A 79 0.62 -3.84 2.09
CA THR A 79 0.88 -3.61 0.66
C THR A 79 0.41 -2.23 0.20
N ALA A 80 -0.74 -1.73 0.67
CA ALA A 80 -1.20 -0.37 0.39
C ALA A 80 -0.22 0.67 0.94
N ASN A 81 0.25 0.50 2.17
CA ASN A 81 1.29 1.35 2.76
C ASN A 81 2.57 1.38 1.92
N LEU A 82 3.01 0.23 1.41
CA LEU A 82 4.17 0.15 0.54
C LEU A 82 3.95 0.83 -0.81
N CYS A 83 2.73 0.78 -1.36
CA CYS A 83 2.40 1.44 -2.64
C CYS A 83 2.39 2.97 -2.54
N ILE A 84 1.89 3.48 -1.42
CA ILE A 84 1.76 4.93 -1.20
C ILE A 84 3.11 5.58 -0.85
N GLY A 85 3.99 4.88 -0.12
CA GLY A 85 5.29 5.42 0.31
C GLY A 85 6.14 6.08 -0.79
N PRO A 86 6.32 5.46 -1.98
CA PRO A 86 7.03 6.08 -3.09
C PRO A 86 6.35 7.36 -3.61
N ILE A 87 5.02 7.39 -3.68
CA ILE A 87 4.24 8.55 -4.15
C ILE A 87 4.43 9.71 -3.17
N GLU A 88 4.27 9.45 -1.87
CA GLU A 88 4.50 10.43 -0.81
C GLU A 88 5.92 10.99 -0.88
N LYS A 89 6.91 10.10 -1.01
CA LYS A 89 8.32 10.50 -1.09
C LYS A 89 8.56 11.41 -2.28
N THR A 90 8.06 11.07 -3.47
CA THR A 90 8.21 11.90 -4.66
C THR A 90 7.51 13.26 -4.48
N ALA A 91 6.28 13.27 -3.94
CA ALA A 91 5.55 14.51 -3.68
C ALA A 91 6.30 15.42 -2.70
N LEU A 92 6.76 14.89 -1.57
CA LEU A 92 7.52 15.63 -0.56
C LEU A 92 8.87 16.14 -1.08
N GLN A 93 9.55 15.37 -1.94
CA GLN A 93 10.81 15.79 -2.56
C GLN A 93 10.61 16.89 -3.61
N SER A 94 9.47 16.88 -4.31
CA SER A 94 9.12 17.90 -5.31
C SER A 94 8.64 19.22 -4.69
N PHE A 95 8.20 19.19 -3.42
CA PHE A 95 7.64 20.34 -2.75
C PHE A 95 8.72 21.15 -2.01
N ALA A 96 9.22 22.20 -2.66
CA ALA A 96 10.37 22.99 -2.19
C ALA A 96 10.23 23.58 -0.77
N ALA A 97 9.03 24.03 -0.38
CA ALA A 97 8.81 24.61 0.94
C ALA A 97 8.67 23.56 2.05
N GLY A 98 8.21 22.34 1.69
CA GLY A 98 7.97 21.23 2.61
C GLY A 98 6.89 21.50 3.67
N PRO A 99 6.10 20.49 4.07
CA PRO A 99 5.22 20.63 5.24
C PRO A 99 6.05 20.70 6.53
N LYS A 100 5.63 21.53 7.49
CA LYS A 100 6.16 21.53 8.86
C LYS A 100 5.76 20.26 9.61
N VAL A 101 4.55 19.75 9.35
CA VAL A 101 4.04 18.49 9.88
C VAL A 101 3.41 17.73 8.73
N PHE A 102 3.77 16.46 8.57
CA PHE A 102 3.16 15.53 7.63
C PHE A 102 2.95 14.21 8.36
N LEU A 103 1.70 13.88 8.66
CA LEU A 103 1.30 12.66 9.33
C LEU A 103 0.33 11.90 8.44
N ARG A 104 0.48 10.58 8.41
CA ARG A 104 -0.44 9.68 7.72
C ARG A 104 -0.90 8.57 8.65
N TYR A 105 -2.18 8.28 8.63
CA TYR A 105 -2.77 7.08 9.22
C TYR A 105 -3.58 6.36 8.14
N GLU A 106 -3.07 5.24 7.64
CA GLU A 106 -3.63 4.53 6.48
C GLU A 106 -3.85 5.45 5.27
N ASP A 107 -5.09 5.83 4.99
CA ASP A 107 -5.53 6.74 3.92
C ASP A 107 -5.71 8.20 4.36
N ASP A 108 -5.75 8.49 5.66
CA ASP A 108 -5.90 9.83 6.22
C ASP A 108 -4.56 10.58 6.34
N TYR A 109 -4.58 11.87 5.96
CA TYR A 109 -3.43 12.76 6.05
C TYR A 109 -3.73 14.01 6.87
N PHE A 110 -2.73 14.41 7.64
CA PHE A 110 -2.71 15.67 8.37
C PHE A 110 -1.44 16.45 8.07
N CYS A 111 -1.61 17.67 7.56
CA CYS A 111 -0.51 18.52 7.12
C CYS A 111 -0.57 19.93 7.72
N ILE A 112 0.59 20.45 8.12
CA ILE A 112 0.78 21.87 8.46
C ILE A 112 1.77 22.47 7.48
N LEU A 113 1.28 23.38 6.65
CA LEU A 113 2.09 24.16 5.71
C LEU A 113 2.40 25.54 6.28
N LYS A 114 3.51 26.15 5.82
CA LYS A 114 3.70 27.59 6.00
C LYS A 114 2.76 28.32 5.05
N GLU A 115 2.16 29.39 5.53
CA GLU A 115 1.43 30.32 4.69
C GLU A 115 2.48 31.18 3.96
N ASP A 116 2.38 31.27 2.64
CA ASP A 116 3.21 32.21 1.89
C ASP A 116 2.76 33.62 2.28
N MET A 117 3.67 34.42 2.84
CA MET A 117 3.47 35.86 3.08
C MET A 117 3.52 36.64 1.77
#